data_AF-A0A4Y2QER1-F1
#
_entry.id   AF-A0A4Y2QER1-F1
#
_cell.length_a   1.000
_cell.length_b   1.000
_cell.length_c   1.000
_cell.angle_alpha   90.00
_cell.angle_beta   90.00
_cell.angle_gamma   90.00
#
_symmetry.space_group_name_H-M   'P 1'
#
loop_
_entity.id
_entity.type
_entity.pdbx_description
1 polymer ?
#
loop_
_entity_poly.entity_id
_entity_poly.type
_entity_poly.pdbx_seq_one_letter_code
_entity_poly.pdbx_strand_id
1 'polypeptide(L)'
;LENLINQVYPDITLNIQNIQWLQERAILAPLNEKVKEINFTVQEKVPTAARTYYSIDKCLNDEEATSYPVEFLNSLNPSCIPLHRLVLKVGCPIMLLRNLDPPKLCNGSRLIVKALHAHIIEATILTGPFEGEHVLIPRIPLIPTDLPFSFQRLQFPLRLAFAITINKAQGQSLRVTGLDLTDECFSHGQLYVGMSRAKDTSTLFIIADEQKETKNIVYSQVLK
;
A
#
# COMPACT_ATOMS: atom_id res chain seq x y z
N LEU A 1 -14.17 7.19 -8.92
CA LEU A 1 -13.19 7.14 -7.82
C LEU A 1 -13.57 8.00 -6.61
N GLU A 2 -13.80 9.31 -6.76
CA GLU A 2 -14.06 10.20 -5.61
C GLU A 2 -15.26 9.77 -4.73
N ASN A 3 -16.35 9.33 -5.35
CA ASN A 3 -17.50 8.80 -4.62
C ASN A 3 -17.13 7.60 -3.73
N LEU A 4 -16.35 6.64 -4.25
CA LEU A 4 -15.86 5.48 -3.50
C LEU A 4 -15.00 5.91 -2.31
N ILE A 5 -14.08 6.85 -2.53
CA ILE A 5 -13.23 7.40 -1.47
C ILE A 5 -14.09 7.99 -0.36
N ASN A 6 -15.12 8.78 -0.69
CA ASN A 6 -15.99 9.42 0.29
C ASN A 6 -16.88 8.40 1.04
N GLN A 7 -17.24 7.28 0.41
CA GLN A 7 -17.98 6.20 1.07
C GLN A 7 -17.12 5.42 2.08
N VAL A 8 -15.87 5.12 1.72
CA VAL A 8 -14.95 4.37 2.60
C VAL A 8 -14.35 5.28 3.68
N TYR A 9 -13.96 6.49 3.31
CA TYR A 9 -13.31 7.49 4.17
C TYR A 9 -14.13 8.79 4.29
N PRO A 10 -15.38 8.73 4.82
CA PRO A 10 -16.18 9.92 5.04
C PRO A 10 -15.48 10.86 6.03
N ASP A 11 -15.47 12.14 5.69
CA ASP A 11 -14.89 13.21 6.52
C ASP A 11 -13.48 12.88 7.03
N ILE A 12 -12.60 12.43 6.13
CA ILE A 12 -11.23 12.01 6.47
C ILE A 12 -10.47 13.08 7.26
N THR A 13 -10.73 14.37 7.01
CA THR A 13 -10.13 15.50 7.73
C THR A 13 -10.47 15.48 9.22
N LEU A 14 -11.68 15.06 9.60
CA LEU A 14 -12.14 14.93 10.98
C LEU A 14 -11.68 13.61 11.62
N ASN A 15 -11.64 12.54 10.82
CA ASN A 15 -11.39 11.18 11.32
C ASN A 15 -9.92 10.73 11.28
N ILE A 16 -9.00 11.48 10.68
CA ILE A 16 -7.60 11.04 10.51
C ILE A 16 -6.87 10.71 11.82
N GLN A 17 -7.31 11.28 12.95
CA GLN A 17 -6.74 10.97 14.26
C GLN A 17 -7.34 9.72 14.92
N ASN A 18 -8.43 9.19 14.35
CA ASN A 18 -9.10 8.01 14.87
C ASN A 18 -8.47 6.74 14.29
N ILE A 19 -7.57 6.13 15.08
CA ILE A 19 -6.81 4.94 14.70
C ILE A 19 -7.74 3.75 14.39
N GLN A 20 -8.72 3.48 15.26
CA GLN A 20 -9.66 2.38 15.08
C GLN A 20 -10.48 2.55 13.79
N TRP A 21 -10.88 3.79 13.48
CA TRP A 21 -11.60 4.10 12.25
C TRP A 21 -10.76 3.85 11.00
N LEU A 22 -9.45 4.12 11.03
CA LEU A 22 -8.54 3.85 9.92
C LEU A 22 -8.18 2.36 9.78
N GLN A 23 -8.07 1.67 10.91
CA GLN A 23 -7.72 0.25 10.99
C GLN A 23 -8.72 -0.62 10.22
N GLU A 24 -10.00 -0.37 10.44
CA GLU A 24 -11.08 -1.22 9.96
C GLU A 24 -11.44 -0.98 8.49
N ARG A 25 -10.71 -0.13 7.76
CA ARG A 25 -11.09 0.32 6.42
C ARG A 25 -9.94 0.27 5.43
N ALA A 26 -10.25 -0.10 4.19
CA ALA A 26 -9.32 0.02 3.07
C ALA A 26 -10.08 0.04 1.74
N ILE A 27 -9.46 0.65 0.73
CA ILE A 27 -9.86 0.48 -0.68
C ILE A 27 -8.99 -0.61 -1.30
N LEU A 28 -9.59 -1.51 -2.05
CA LEU A 28 -8.95 -2.65 -2.69
C LEU A 28 -8.99 -2.45 -4.20
N ALA A 29 -7.86 -2.69 -4.86
CA ALA A 29 -7.79 -2.71 -6.32
C ALA A 29 -6.93 -3.89 -6.82
N PRO A 30 -7.13 -4.39 -8.04
CA PRO A 30 -6.31 -5.47 -8.59
C PRO A 30 -4.86 -5.04 -8.81
N LEU A 31 -4.64 -3.85 -9.36
CA LEU A 31 -3.33 -3.39 -9.84
C LEU A 31 -2.62 -2.45 -8.84
N ASN A 32 -1.29 -2.56 -8.76
CA ASN A 32 -0.49 -1.68 -7.91
C ASN A 32 -0.55 -0.20 -8.34
N GLU A 33 -0.63 0.08 -9.64
CA GLU A 33 -0.71 1.46 -10.15
C GLU A 33 -1.98 2.16 -9.68
N LYS A 34 -3.13 1.48 -9.78
CA LYS A 34 -4.40 1.98 -9.25
C LYS A 34 -4.33 2.23 -7.74
N VAL A 35 -3.72 1.32 -6.98
CA VAL A 35 -3.48 1.51 -5.53
C VAL A 35 -2.63 2.75 -5.26
N LYS A 36 -1.60 3.04 -6.06
CA LYS A 36 -0.77 4.24 -5.89
C LYS A 36 -1.59 5.52 -6.14
N GLU A 37 -2.38 5.54 -7.22
CA GLU A 37 -3.27 6.66 -7.58
C GLU A 37 -4.27 6.99 -6.46
N ILE A 38 -4.96 5.96 -5.94
CA ILE A 38 -5.93 6.11 -4.86
C ILE A 38 -5.24 6.63 -3.60
N ASN A 39 -4.11 6.04 -3.21
CA ASN A 39 -3.37 6.47 -2.02
C ASN A 39 -2.92 7.92 -2.11
N PHE A 40 -2.43 8.37 -3.27
CA PHE A 40 -2.06 9.75 -3.50
C PHE A 40 -3.27 10.68 -3.35
N THR A 41 -4.39 10.35 -4.01
CA THR A 41 -5.63 11.13 -3.96
C THR A 41 -6.18 11.26 -2.53
N VAL A 42 -6.17 10.17 -1.76
CA VAL A 42 -6.63 10.18 -0.36
C VAL A 42 -5.68 10.98 0.53
N GLN A 43 -4.37 10.84 0.35
CA GLN A 43 -3.37 11.57 1.15
C GLN A 43 -3.45 13.09 0.96
N GLU A 44 -3.78 13.57 -0.24
CA GLU A 44 -3.94 15.01 -0.51
C GLU A 44 -5.07 15.63 0.32
N LYS A 45 -6.12 14.86 0.64
CA LYS A 45 -7.24 15.29 1.50
C LYS A 45 -6.87 15.35 3.00
N VAL A 46 -5.71 14.82 3.40
CA VAL A 46 -5.29 14.79 4.81
C VAL A 46 -4.67 16.13 5.21
N PRO A 47 -5.17 16.80 6.28
CA PRO A 47 -4.77 18.17 6.64
C PRO A 47 -3.45 18.26 7.44
N THR A 48 -2.68 17.18 7.56
CA THR A 48 -1.40 17.18 8.27
C THR A 48 -0.24 17.51 7.34
N ALA A 49 0.83 18.08 7.91
CA ALA A 49 2.01 18.47 7.15
C ALA A 49 2.67 17.24 6.48
N ALA A 50 2.96 17.38 5.18
CA ALA A 50 3.68 16.36 4.43
C ALA A 50 5.18 16.45 4.69
N ARG A 51 5.83 15.30 4.86
CA ARG A 51 7.28 15.16 4.85
C ARG A 51 7.69 14.29 3.67
N THR A 52 8.65 14.79 2.89
CA THR A 52 9.19 14.08 1.74
C THR A 52 10.54 13.45 2.09
N TYR A 53 10.73 12.20 1.69
CA TYR A 53 11.96 11.45 1.84
C TYR A 53 12.45 10.99 0.47
N TYR A 54 13.59 11.49 0.05
CA TYR A 54 14.29 11.02 -1.15
C TYR A 54 15.14 9.79 -0.82
N SER A 55 15.14 8.82 -1.72
CA SER A 55 16.01 7.64 -1.63
C SER A 55 17.43 7.97 -2.07
N ILE A 56 18.35 7.07 -1.73
CA ILE A 56 19.70 7.05 -2.28
C ILE A 56 19.81 5.78 -3.13
N ASP A 57 20.01 5.97 -4.43
CA ASP A 57 20.02 4.88 -5.40
C ASP A 57 21.46 4.66 -5.91
N LYS A 58 21.86 3.40 -6.05
CA LYS A 58 23.20 3.01 -6.52
C LYS A 58 23.09 1.80 -7.44
N CYS A 59 23.71 1.86 -8.62
CA CYS A 59 23.90 0.67 -9.47
C CYS A 59 24.84 -0.32 -8.76
N LEU A 60 24.52 -1.61 -8.79
CA LEU A 60 25.34 -2.63 -8.13
C LEU A 60 26.49 -3.15 -9.00
N ASN A 61 26.41 -2.94 -10.32
CA ASN A 61 27.47 -3.29 -11.25
C ASN A 61 28.18 -2.01 -11.72
N ASP A 62 29.45 -1.85 -11.37
CA ASP A 62 30.24 -0.66 -11.71
C ASP A 62 30.47 -0.54 -13.24
N GLU A 63 30.46 -1.65 -13.98
CA GLU A 63 30.54 -1.65 -15.45
C GLU A 63 29.26 -1.12 -16.11
N GLU A 64 28.12 -1.30 -15.45
CA GLU A 64 26.82 -0.80 -15.89
C GLU A 64 26.50 0.60 -15.33
N ALA A 65 27.27 1.09 -14.35
CA ALA A 65 27.01 2.36 -13.68
C ALA A 65 27.08 3.57 -14.64
N THR A 66 27.90 3.50 -15.70
CA THR A 66 27.91 4.49 -16.79
C THR A 66 26.68 4.42 -17.68
N SER A 67 26.05 3.25 -17.78
CA SER A 67 24.86 3.00 -18.60
C SER A 67 23.56 3.37 -17.87
N TYR A 68 23.58 3.37 -16.54
CA TYR A 68 22.41 3.66 -15.69
C TYR A 68 22.67 4.85 -14.76
N PRO A 69 22.46 6.09 -15.23
CA PRO A 69 22.62 7.28 -14.40
C PRO A 69 21.63 7.28 -13.22
N VAL A 70 21.98 7.96 -12.14
CA VAL A 70 21.15 7.99 -10.91
C VAL A 70 19.77 8.57 -11.17
N GLU A 71 19.63 9.53 -12.09
CA GLU A 71 18.36 10.13 -12.50
C GLU A 71 17.44 9.10 -13.15
N PHE A 72 18.01 8.19 -13.95
CA PHE A 72 17.27 7.06 -14.50
C PHE A 72 16.80 6.15 -13.38
N LEU A 73 17.68 5.76 -12.44
CA LEU A 73 17.31 4.92 -11.29
C LEU A 73 16.19 5.54 -10.45
N ASN A 74 16.29 6.84 -10.15
CA ASN A 74 15.30 7.60 -9.38
C ASN A 74 13.93 7.65 -10.07
N SER A 75 13.89 7.56 -11.40
CA SER A 75 12.64 7.54 -12.18
C SER A 75 11.91 6.19 -12.11
N LEU A 76 12.60 5.11 -11.72
CA LEU A 76 12.04 3.77 -11.70
C LEU A 76 11.13 3.55 -10.48
N ASN A 77 10.00 2.91 -10.76
CA ASN A 77 8.98 2.56 -9.76
C ASN A 77 8.71 1.04 -9.68
N PRO A 78 9.74 0.20 -9.48
CA PRO A 78 9.58 -1.24 -9.30
C PRO A 78 8.59 -1.56 -8.17
N SER A 79 7.84 -2.64 -8.35
CA SER A 79 6.73 -3.00 -7.48
C SER A 79 7.17 -3.47 -6.09
N CYS A 80 8.40 -3.99 -6.00
CA CYS A 80 8.91 -4.66 -4.80
C CYS A 80 9.60 -3.73 -3.80
N ILE A 81 9.80 -2.44 -4.11
CA ILE A 81 10.52 -1.49 -3.25
C ILE A 81 9.79 -0.13 -3.22
N PRO A 82 10.06 0.74 -2.23
CA PRO A 82 9.48 2.07 -2.14
C PRO A 82 9.85 2.99 -3.31
N LEU A 83 9.03 4.02 -3.49
CA LEU A 83 9.29 5.10 -4.43
C LEU A 83 10.56 5.89 -4.04
N HIS A 84 11.25 6.44 -5.04
CA HIS A 84 12.35 7.36 -4.81
C HIS A 84 11.90 8.55 -3.97
N ARG A 85 10.81 9.21 -4.38
CA ARG A 85 10.15 10.29 -3.64
C ARG A 85 9.01 9.71 -2.80
N LEU A 86 9.29 9.41 -1.53
CA LEU A 86 8.29 8.93 -0.57
C LEU A 86 7.72 10.09 0.23
N VAL A 87 6.42 10.37 0.09
CA VAL A 87 5.72 11.42 0.84
C VAL A 87 4.86 10.79 1.93
N LEU A 88 5.07 11.19 3.17
CA LEU A 88 4.32 10.71 4.33
C LEU A 88 3.73 11.87 5.12
N LYS A 89 2.65 11.57 5.83
CA LYS A 89 1.90 12.49 6.68
C LYS A 89 1.61 11.78 8.00
N VAL A 90 1.67 12.51 9.11
CA VAL A 90 1.29 11.96 10.44
C VAL A 90 -0.19 11.60 10.41
N GLY A 91 -0.54 10.44 10.98
CA GLY A 91 -1.90 9.90 10.97
C GLY A 91 -2.27 9.12 9.70
N CYS A 92 -1.39 9.01 8.70
CA CYS A 92 -1.67 8.18 7.53
C CYS A 92 -1.38 6.69 7.81
N PRO A 93 -2.24 5.77 7.33
CA PRO A 93 -1.93 4.35 7.32
C PRO A 93 -0.85 4.05 6.28
N ILE A 94 0.11 3.22 6.68
CA ILE A 94 1.24 2.75 5.88
C ILE A 94 1.32 1.22 5.95
N MET A 95 2.04 0.63 5.01
CA MET A 95 2.27 -0.81 4.94
C MET A 95 3.74 -1.11 4.73
N LEU A 96 4.24 -2.09 5.46
CA LEU A 96 5.62 -2.56 5.37
C LEU A 96 5.86 -3.42 4.13
N LEU A 97 6.96 -3.21 3.42
CA LEU A 97 7.33 -3.90 2.18
C LEU A 97 8.35 -5.03 2.37
N ARG A 98 8.94 -5.14 3.55
CA ARG A 98 9.93 -6.16 3.92
C ARG A 98 9.71 -6.65 5.34
N ASN A 99 10.20 -7.85 5.62
CA ASN A 99 10.30 -8.33 6.99
C ASN A 99 11.41 -7.56 7.69
N LEU A 100 11.13 -6.99 8.86
CA LEU A 100 12.10 -6.31 9.71
C LEU A 100 12.35 -7.08 11.01
N ASP A 101 11.28 -7.58 11.62
CA ASP A 101 11.33 -8.27 12.92
C ASP A 101 10.22 -9.33 13.00
N PRO A 102 10.33 -10.47 12.29
CA PRO A 102 9.33 -11.53 12.37
C PRO A 102 9.24 -12.16 13.76
N PRO A 103 8.03 -12.51 14.25
CA PRO A 103 6.75 -12.48 13.54
C PRO A 103 6.01 -11.13 13.61
N LYS A 104 6.59 -10.12 14.26
CA LYS A 104 5.93 -8.85 14.60
C LYS A 104 5.84 -7.87 13.42
N LEU A 105 6.96 -7.60 12.75
CA LEU A 105 7.05 -6.68 11.61
C LEU A 105 7.37 -7.45 10.33
N CYS A 106 6.30 -7.85 9.63
CA CYS A 106 6.35 -8.62 8.40
C CYS A 106 5.90 -7.79 7.20
N ASN A 107 6.26 -8.24 6.00
CA ASN A 107 5.74 -7.68 4.76
C ASN A 107 4.21 -7.74 4.75
N GLY A 108 3.56 -6.60 4.54
CA GLY A 108 2.11 -6.46 4.59
C GLY A 108 1.57 -5.95 5.93
N SER A 109 2.38 -5.89 7.01
CA SER A 109 1.96 -5.28 8.27
C SER A 109 1.48 -3.85 8.03
N ARG A 110 0.22 -3.56 8.36
CA ARG A 110 -0.36 -2.22 8.33
C ARG A 110 -0.04 -1.50 9.63
N LEU A 111 0.39 -0.26 9.51
CA LEU A 111 0.80 0.59 10.61
C LEU A 111 0.21 1.99 10.43
N ILE A 112 0.21 2.78 11.50
CA ILE A 112 -0.20 4.19 11.48
C ILE A 112 1.01 5.06 11.82
N VAL A 113 1.26 6.11 11.04
CA VAL A 113 2.37 7.05 11.30
C VAL A 113 2.07 7.87 12.55
N LYS A 114 2.96 7.82 13.55
CA LYS A 114 2.89 8.61 14.79
C LYS A 114 3.79 9.84 14.74
N ALA A 115 5.02 9.68 14.27
CA ALA A 115 5.97 10.77 14.10
C ALA A 115 6.91 10.50 12.93
N LEU A 116 7.38 11.58 12.31
CA LEU A 116 8.23 11.54 11.12
C LEU A 116 9.53 12.27 11.43
N HIS A 117 10.62 11.55 11.68
CA HIS A 117 11.96 12.09 11.91
C HIS A 117 12.85 12.00 10.66
N ALA A 118 14.09 12.46 10.73
CA ALA A 118 15.00 12.44 9.58
C ALA A 118 15.37 11.02 9.13
N HIS A 119 15.70 10.15 10.08
CA HIS A 119 16.25 8.82 9.81
C HIS A 119 15.38 7.67 10.34
N ILE A 120 14.33 7.99 11.10
CA ILE A 120 13.43 7.02 11.74
C ILE A 120 11.99 7.49 11.54
N ILE A 121 11.09 6.54 11.30
CA ILE A 121 9.64 6.77 11.35
C ILE A 121 9.10 6.03 12.57
N GLU A 122 8.34 6.74 13.40
CA GLU A 122 7.59 6.12 14.48
C GLU A 122 6.20 5.72 13.97
N ALA A 123 5.82 4.47 14.23
CA ALA A 123 4.52 3.97 13.84
C ALA A 123 3.93 3.07 14.94
N THR A 124 2.61 2.88 14.88
CA THR A 124 1.90 1.91 15.71
C THR A 124 1.32 0.81 14.83
N ILE A 125 1.41 -0.45 15.25
CA ILE A 125 0.85 -1.59 14.53
C ILE A 125 -0.68 -1.52 14.55
N LEU A 126 -1.32 -1.57 13.37
CA LEU A 126 -2.78 -1.44 13.24
C LEU A 126 -3.54 -2.75 13.40
N THR A 127 -2.94 -3.89 13.06
CA THR A 127 -3.69 -5.15 12.97
C THR A 127 -2.84 -6.34 13.37
N GLY A 128 -3.47 -7.38 13.93
CA GLY A 128 -2.85 -8.66 14.21
C GLY A 128 -2.45 -8.82 15.68
N PRO A 129 -1.66 -9.85 16.02
CA PRO A 129 -1.36 -10.20 17.42
C PRO A 129 -0.60 -9.11 18.20
N PHE A 130 0.08 -8.21 17.49
CA PHE A 130 0.91 -7.15 18.04
C PHE A 130 0.27 -5.76 17.87
N GLU A 131 -1.05 -5.70 17.66
CA GLU A 131 -1.81 -4.45 17.52
C GLU A 131 -1.57 -3.50 18.70
N GLY A 132 -1.43 -2.21 18.40
CA GLY A 132 -1.20 -1.17 19.41
C GLY A 132 0.27 -1.00 19.81
N GLU A 133 1.17 -1.91 19.43
CA GLU A 133 2.58 -1.75 19.74
C GLU A 133 3.23 -0.61 18.95
N HIS A 134 4.10 0.14 19.63
CA HIS A 134 4.94 1.17 19.04
C HIS A 134 6.20 0.56 18.42
N VAL A 135 6.54 1.02 17.22
CA VAL A 135 7.69 0.54 16.46
C VAL A 135 8.44 1.68 15.77
N LEU A 136 9.74 1.47 15.59
CA LEU A 136 10.64 2.38 14.89
C LEU A 136 11.06 1.75 13.57
N ILE A 137 10.93 2.49 12.48
CA ILE A 137 11.21 1.99 11.13
C ILE A 137 12.39 2.78 10.57
N PRO A 138 13.57 2.15 10.39
CA PRO A 138 14.71 2.77 9.76
C PRO A 138 14.63 2.66 8.22
N ARG A 139 15.51 3.40 7.54
CA ARG A 139 15.81 3.14 6.13
C ARG A 139 16.63 1.86 6.01
N ILE A 140 16.34 1.04 5.01
CA ILE A 140 17.11 -0.17 4.70
C ILE A 140 17.49 -0.20 3.22
N PRO A 141 18.61 -0.84 2.85
CA PRO A 141 18.94 -1.08 1.46
C PRO A 141 17.99 -2.11 0.86
N LEU A 142 17.48 -1.83 -0.33
CA LEU A 142 16.50 -2.66 -1.03
C LEU A 142 16.92 -2.87 -2.47
N ILE A 143 16.87 -4.11 -2.93
CA ILE A 143 17.18 -4.48 -4.31
C ILE A 143 15.86 -4.92 -4.97
N PRO A 144 15.43 -4.30 -6.08
CA PRO A 144 14.29 -4.75 -6.85
C PRO A 144 14.63 -6.04 -7.59
N THR A 145 13.64 -6.92 -7.74
CA THR A 145 13.81 -8.24 -8.37
C THR A 145 13.08 -8.33 -9.71
N ASP A 146 12.40 -7.26 -10.13
CA ASP A 146 11.52 -7.17 -11.29
C ASP A 146 12.15 -6.40 -12.46
N LEU A 147 13.48 -6.25 -12.48
CA LEU A 147 14.22 -5.49 -13.50
C LEU A 147 15.37 -6.33 -14.09
N PRO A 148 15.77 -6.08 -15.35
CA PRO A 148 16.83 -6.84 -16.03
C PRO A 148 18.26 -6.45 -15.58
N PHE A 149 18.39 -5.49 -14.67
CA PHE A 149 19.66 -5.03 -14.08
C PHE A 149 19.48 -4.85 -12.57
N SER A 150 20.60 -4.79 -11.85
CA SER A 150 20.60 -4.72 -10.39
C SER A 150 21.01 -3.34 -9.90
N PHE A 151 20.13 -2.71 -9.12
CA PHE A 151 20.47 -1.51 -8.36
C PHE A 151 19.94 -1.62 -6.93
N GLN A 152 20.49 -0.81 -6.05
CA GLN A 152 20.10 -0.74 -4.65
C GLN A 152 19.49 0.62 -4.36
N ARG A 153 18.35 0.62 -3.66
CA ARG A 153 17.65 1.80 -3.15
C ARG A 153 17.68 1.78 -1.62
N LEU A 154 18.32 2.77 -1.00
CA LEU A 154 18.25 3.00 0.44
C LEU A 154 17.06 3.89 0.76
N GLN A 155 16.02 3.32 1.36
CA GLN A 155 14.77 4.02 1.68
C GLN A 155 14.03 3.33 2.83
N PHE A 156 13.06 4.01 3.45
CA PHE A 156 12.13 3.38 4.37
C PHE A 156 11.30 2.32 3.62
N PRO A 157 11.21 1.06 4.09
CA PRO A 157 10.53 -0.02 3.39
C PRO A 157 9.00 0.08 3.52
N LEU A 158 8.43 1.23 3.14
CA LEU A 158 7.06 1.63 3.39
C LEU A 158 6.35 2.09 2.12
N ARG A 159 5.04 1.93 2.12
CA ARG A 159 4.11 2.60 1.21
C ARG A 159 2.84 3.04 1.95
N LEU A 160 2.09 3.97 1.38
CA LEU A 160 0.75 4.31 1.89
C LEU A 160 -0.20 3.12 1.79
N ALA A 161 -1.18 3.07 2.69
CA ALA A 161 -2.10 1.94 2.84
C ALA A 161 -3.55 2.36 3.13
N PHE A 162 -4.01 3.48 2.55
CA PHE A 162 -5.44 3.76 2.40
C PHE A 162 -6.07 2.84 1.36
N ALA A 163 -5.32 2.56 0.30
CA ALA A 163 -5.61 1.51 -0.64
C ALA A 163 -4.52 0.45 -0.61
N ILE A 164 -4.90 -0.81 -0.82
CA ILE A 164 -4.00 -1.97 -0.92
C ILE A 164 -4.46 -2.86 -2.08
N THR A 165 -3.57 -3.71 -2.59
CA THR A 165 -3.99 -4.66 -3.62
C THR A 165 -4.88 -5.74 -3.02
N ILE A 166 -5.81 -6.29 -3.80
CA ILE A 166 -6.67 -7.40 -3.37
C ILE A 166 -5.83 -8.56 -2.81
N ASN A 167 -4.72 -8.90 -3.48
CA ASN A 167 -3.81 -9.96 -3.06
C ASN A 167 -3.16 -9.68 -1.69
N LYS A 168 -2.94 -8.40 -1.35
CA LYS A 168 -2.36 -7.99 -0.05
C LYS A 168 -3.42 -7.83 1.06
N ALA A 169 -4.69 -7.76 0.69
CA ALA A 169 -5.81 -7.78 1.63
C ALA A 169 -6.16 -9.21 2.10
N GLN A 170 -5.67 -10.24 1.42
CA GLN A 170 -5.89 -11.63 1.81
C GLN A 170 -5.41 -11.87 3.25
N GLY A 171 -6.30 -12.38 4.10
CA GLY A 171 -6.00 -12.61 5.53
C GLY A 171 -6.16 -11.39 6.43
N GLN A 172 -6.45 -10.20 5.89
CA GLN A 172 -6.80 -9.03 6.70
C GLN A 172 -8.31 -9.00 6.99
N SER A 173 -8.67 -8.49 8.18
CA SER A 173 -10.04 -8.23 8.58
C SER A 173 -10.36 -6.74 8.38
N LEU A 174 -11.27 -6.43 7.46
CA LEU A 174 -11.72 -5.07 7.19
C LEU A 174 -13.23 -4.98 7.46
N ARG A 175 -13.69 -3.98 8.20
CA ARG A 175 -15.12 -3.74 8.41
C ARG A 175 -15.74 -2.99 7.25
N VAL A 176 -15.06 -1.97 6.71
CA VAL A 176 -15.54 -1.21 5.55
C VAL A 176 -14.55 -1.39 4.40
N THR A 177 -15.06 -1.85 3.26
CA THR A 177 -14.22 -2.16 2.10
C THR A 177 -14.74 -1.41 0.90
N GLY A 178 -13.88 -0.62 0.27
CA GLY A 178 -14.10 -0.18 -1.11
C GLY A 178 -13.43 -1.15 -2.07
N LEU A 179 -14.09 -1.52 -3.16
CA LEU A 179 -13.55 -2.36 -4.20
C LEU A 179 -13.56 -1.56 -5.50
N ASP A 180 -12.38 -1.25 -6.02
CA ASP A 180 -12.17 -0.60 -7.30
C ASP A 180 -11.87 -1.65 -8.37
N LEU A 181 -12.87 -1.89 -9.23
CA LEU A 181 -12.84 -2.83 -10.34
C LEU A 181 -12.86 -2.11 -11.69
N THR A 182 -12.44 -0.83 -11.76
CA THR A 182 -12.27 -0.16 -13.07
C THR A 182 -11.18 -0.83 -13.89
N ASP A 183 -10.21 -1.45 -13.21
CA ASP A 183 -9.28 -2.40 -13.81
C ASP A 183 -9.76 -3.83 -13.56
N GLU A 184 -9.62 -4.71 -14.54
CA GLU A 184 -10.09 -6.09 -14.44
C GLU A 184 -9.24 -6.92 -13.45
N CYS A 185 -9.90 -7.83 -12.73
CA CYS A 185 -9.20 -8.89 -12.02
C CYS A 185 -8.49 -9.80 -13.04
N PHE A 186 -7.25 -10.19 -12.74
CA PHE A 186 -6.37 -10.93 -13.66
C PHE A 186 -5.92 -12.29 -13.11
N SER A 187 -6.32 -12.65 -11.90
CA SER A 187 -5.90 -13.89 -11.25
C SER A 187 -7.07 -14.67 -10.64
N HIS A 188 -6.87 -15.98 -10.48
CA HIS A 188 -7.90 -16.89 -9.96
C HIS A 188 -8.37 -16.48 -8.57
N GLY A 189 -9.69 -16.39 -8.39
CA GLY A 189 -10.29 -16.13 -7.08
C GLY A 189 -10.05 -14.72 -6.55
N GLN A 190 -9.38 -13.83 -7.31
CA GLN A 190 -9.07 -12.48 -6.89
C GLN A 190 -10.33 -11.68 -6.57
N LEU A 191 -11.33 -11.71 -7.46
CA LEU A 191 -12.61 -11.06 -7.21
C LEU A 191 -13.27 -11.58 -5.93
N TYR A 192 -13.29 -12.91 -5.73
CA TYR A 192 -13.82 -13.54 -4.52
C TYR A 192 -13.08 -13.08 -3.26
N VAL A 193 -11.74 -13.00 -3.30
CA VAL A 193 -10.94 -12.48 -2.19
C VAL A 193 -11.35 -11.05 -1.86
N GLY A 194 -11.49 -10.18 -2.87
CA GLY A 194 -11.91 -8.79 -2.69
C GLY A 194 -13.30 -8.67 -2.06
N MET A 195 -14.28 -9.38 -2.62
CA MET A 195 -15.68 -9.36 -2.15
C MET A 195 -15.83 -9.94 -0.73
N SER A 196 -15.07 -10.98 -0.40
CA SER A 196 -15.11 -11.63 0.92
C SER A 196 -14.46 -10.82 2.06
N ARG A 197 -13.85 -9.65 1.76
CA ARG A 197 -13.23 -8.83 2.82
C ARG A 197 -14.26 -8.07 3.66
N ALA A 198 -15.39 -7.66 3.07
CA ALA A 198 -16.45 -7.01 3.81
C ALA A 198 -17.26 -8.04 4.60
N LYS A 199 -17.60 -7.72 5.85
CA LYS A 199 -18.45 -8.57 6.69
C LYS A 199 -19.92 -8.48 6.28
N ASP A 200 -20.34 -7.34 5.75
CA ASP A 200 -21.74 -7.04 5.41
C ASP A 200 -21.80 -6.26 4.09
N THR A 201 -22.86 -6.47 3.29
CA THR A 201 -23.05 -5.80 2.00
C THR A 201 -23.24 -4.28 2.15
N SER A 202 -23.78 -3.81 3.28
CA SER A 202 -23.90 -2.38 3.60
C SER A 202 -22.55 -1.67 3.79
N THR A 203 -21.48 -2.44 4.00
CA THR A 203 -20.12 -1.95 4.24
C THR A 203 -19.17 -2.21 3.06
N LEU A 204 -19.71 -2.76 1.97
CA LEU A 204 -19.00 -3.03 0.73
C LEU A 204 -19.44 -2.02 -0.34
N PHE A 205 -18.51 -1.18 -0.75
CA PHE A 205 -18.72 -0.21 -1.82
C PHE A 205 -17.94 -0.63 -3.04
N ILE A 206 -18.59 -0.67 -4.21
CA ILE A 206 -17.98 -1.17 -5.44
C ILE A 206 -18.09 -0.11 -6.52
N ILE A 207 -16.98 0.15 -7.20
CA ILE A 207 -16.96 0.84 -8.48
C ILE A 207 -16.44 -0.14 -9.54
N ALA A 208 -17.06 -0.13 -10.71
CA ALA A 208 -16.68 -0.91 -11.88
C ALA A 208 -16.69 0.00 -13.10
N ASP A 209 -16.36 -0.56 -14.26
CA ASP A 209 -16.46 0.14 -15.54
C ASP A 209 -17.90 0.58 -15.87
N GLU A 210 -18.09 1.30 -16.98
CA GLU A 210 -19.40 1.81 -17.40
C GLU A 210 -20.44 0.69 -17.62
N GLN A 211 -19.97 -0.51 -17.98
CA GLN A 211 -20.80 -1.70 -18.19
C GLN A 211 -21.19 -2.36 -16.87
N LYS A 212 -20.52 -1.98 -15.77
CA LYS A 212 -20.63 -2.57 -14.43
C LYS A 212 -20.29 -4.06 -14.42
N GLU A 213 -19.40 -4.47 -15.31
CA GLU A 213 -18.96 -5.85 -15.46
C GLU A 213 -17.49 -5.98 -15.03
N THR A 214 -17.10 -7.18 -14.62
CA THR A 214 -15.69 -7.49 -14.35
C THR A 214 -15.44 -8.97 -14.61
N LYS A 215 -14.20 -9.31 -14.97
CA LYS A 215 -13.83 -10.71 -15.20
C LYS A 215 -13.72 -11.47 -13.89
N ASN A 216 -14.54 -12.50 -13.75
CA ASN A 216 -14.37 -13.51 -12.71
C ASN A 216 -13.49 -14.66 -13.24
N ILE A 217 -12.22 -14.68 -12.86
CA ILE A 217 -11.28 -15.71 -13.31
C ILE A 217 -11.34 -16.92 -12.37
N VAL A 218 -11.78 -18.05 -12.91
CA VAL A 218 -11.94 -19.31 -12.18
C VAL A 218 -11.14 -20.41 -12.87
N TYR A 219 -10.10 -20.94 -12.20
CA TYR A 219 -9.37 -22.11 -12.65
C TYR A 219 -10.10 -23.36 -12.18
N SER A 220 -10.85 -23.99 -13.08
CA SER A 220 -11.66 -25.19 -12.79
C SER A 220 -10.84 -26.38 -12.28
N GLN A 221 -9.53 -26.41 -12.56
CA GLN A 221 -8.60 -27.43 -12.09
C GLN A 221 -8.39 -27.42 -10.56
N VAL A 222 -8.64 -26.27 -9.90
CA VAL A 222 -8.45 -26.09 -8.45
C VAL A 222 -9.74 -26.41 -7.67
N LEU A 223 -10.87 -26.58 -8.36
CA LEU A 223 -12.18 -26.88 -7.77
C LEU A 223 -12.51 -28.38 -7.71
N LYS A 224 -11.49 -29.24 -7.88
CA LYS A 224 -11.61 -30.71 -7.82
C LYS A 224 -11.38 -31.24 -6.41
#